data_AF-A0A9Y1BNR3-F1
#
_entry.id   AF-A0A9Y1BNR3-F1
#
_cell.length_a   1.000
_cell.length_b   1.000
_cell.length_c   1.000
_cell.angle_alpha   90.00
_cell.angle_beta   90.00
_cell.angle_gamma   90.00
#
_symmetry.space_group_name_H-M   'P 1'
#
loop_
_entity.id
_entity.type
_entity.pdbx_description
1 polymer ?
#
loop_
_entity_poly.entity_id
_entity_poly.type
_entity_poly.pdbx_seq_one_letter_code
_entity_poly.pdbx_strand_id
1 'polypeptide(L)' 'MIYYLASLIDVYESIKKPELCYQVNTFGTLNIMENIRKYQEDSKFVFSSSGLVYGKTKYLPIDETHLLNPINCIFIF' A
#
# COMPACT_ATOMS: atom_id res chain seq x y z
N MET A 1 -18.60 4.52 -2.80
CA MET A 1 -17.21 4.82 -3.17
C MET A 1 -16.42 5.01 -1.90
N ILE A 2 -15.29 4.31 -1.76
CA ILE A 2 -14.48 4.22 -0.55
C ILE A 2 -13.07 4.70 -0.89
N TYR A 3 -12.54 5.63 -0.09
CA TYR A 3 -11.15 6.10 -0.20
C TYR A 3 -10.35 5.53 0.96
N TYR A 4 -9.43 4.63 0.67
CA TYR A 4 -8.59 4.02 1.69
C TYR A 4 -7.28 4.78 1.82
N LEU A 5 -7.22 5.62 2.84
CA LEU A 5 -6.08 6.48 3.18
C LEU A 5 -5.37 6.04 4.48
N ALA A 6 -5.87 4.99 5.13
CA ALA A 6 -5.34 4.52 6.39
C ALA A 6 -4.13 3.61 6.14
N SER A 7 -2.92 4.11 6.41
CA SER A 7 -1.68 3.34 6.31
C SER A 7 -0.61 3.94 7.23
N LEU A 8 0.33 3.11 7.67
CA LEU A 8 1.57 3.59 8.27
C LEU A 8 2.45 4.17 7.17
N ILE A 9 2.73 5.48 7.26
CA ILE A 9 3.45 6.24 6.24
C ILE A 9 4.90 6.60 6.61
N ASP A 10 5.31 6.39 7.86
CA ASP A 10 6.64 6.74 8.33
C ASP A 10 7.65 5.62 8.07
N VAL A 11 8.60 5.87 7.17
CA VAL A 11 9.68 4.95 6.78
C VAL A 11 10.49 4.46 7.98
N TYR A 12 10.86 5.36 8.89
CA TYR A 12 11.64 5.00 10.07
C TYR A 12 10.84 4.14 11.04
N GLU A 13 9.55 4.46 11.23
CA GLU A 13 8.69 3.64 12.07
C GLU A 13 8.47 2.25 11.47
N SER A 14 8.31 2.13 10.15
CA SER A 14 8.17 0.84 9.48
C SER A 14 9.39 -0.06 9.61
N ILE A 15 10.59 0.53 9.65
CA ILE A 15 11.85 -0.20 9.85
C ILE A 15 11.98 -0.63 11.32
N LYS A 16 11.59 0.25 12.25
CA LYS A 16 11.66 -0.03 13.69
C LYS A 16 10.60 -1.03 14.16
N LYS A 17 9.43 -1.04 13.51
CA LYS A 17 8.25 -1.87 13.84
C LYS A 17 7.68 -2.52 12.58
N PRO A 18 8.41 -3.46 11.96
CA PRO A 18 7.98 -4.09 10.71
C PRO A 18 6.67 -4.86 10.88
N GLU A 19 6.44 -5.52 12.03
CA GLU A 19 5.18 -6.25 12.25
C GLU A 19 3.97 -5.33 12.28
N LEU A 20 4.08 -4.16 12.91
CA LEU A 20 3.02 -3.16 12.93
C LEU A 20 2.72 -2.67 11.52
N CYS A 21 3.78 -2.40 10.75
CA CYS A 21 3.62 -2.00 9.37
C CYS A 21 2.83 -3.05 8.58
N TYR A 22 3.21 -4.34 8.62
CA TYR A 22 2.48 -5.37 7.88
C TYR A 22 1.04 -5.54 8.37
N GLN A 23 0.80 -5.42 9.68
CA GLN A 23 -0.54 -5.46 10.26
C GLN A 23 -1.44 -4.35 9.71
N VAL A 24 -0.95 -3.12 9.64
CA VAL A 24 -1.73 -1.97 9.16
C VAL A 24 -1.84 -1.99 7.64
N ASN A 25 -0.71 -2.08 6.95
CA ASN A 25 -0.58 -1.82 5.51
C ASN A 25 -1.02 -3.02 4.67
N THR A 26 -0.68 -4.24 5.08
CA THR A 26 -1.01 -5.45 4.31
C THR A 26 -2.29 -6.11 4.83
N PHE A 27 -2.30 -6.52 6.10
CA PHE A 27 -3.45 -7.23 6.67
C PHE A 27 -4.67 -6.32 6.84
N GLY A 28 -4.46 -5.05 7.18
CA GLY A 28 -5.53 -4.05 7.22
C GLY A 28 -6.21 -3.87 5.87
N THR A 29 -5.43 -3.75 4.78
CA THR A 29 -5.95 -3.69 3.42
C THR A 29 -6.75 -4.94 3.07
N LEU A 30 -6.21 -6.14 3.34
CA LEU A 30 -6.91 -7.41 3.12
C LEU A 30 -8.25 -7.48 3.88
N ASN A 31 -8.24 -7.08 5.15
CA ASN A 31 -9.45 -7.08 5.98
C ASN A 31 -10.54 -6.19 5.39
N ILE A 32 -10.19 -4.98 4.95
CA ILE A 32 -11.15 -4.07 4.31
C ILE A 32 -11.65 -4.64 2.98
N MET A 33 -10.76 -5.21 2.17
CA MET A 33 -11.14 -5.81 0.90
C MET A 33 -12.10 -7.01 1.07
N GLU A 34 -11.85 -7.86 2.06
CA GLU A 34 -12.77 -8.97 2.37
C GLU A 34 -14.13 -8.50 2.88
N ASN A 35 -14.18 -7.39 3.63
CA ASN A 35 -15.46 -6.81 4.05
C ASN A 35 -16.22 -6.19 2.88
N ILE A 36 -15.54 -5.47 1.99
CA ILE A 36 -16.15 -4.92 0.76
C ILE A 36 -16.69 -6.06 -0.10
N ARG A 37 -15.91 -7.12 -0.32
CA ARG A 37 -16.34 -8.31 -1.06
C ARG A 37 -17.60 -8.98 -0.48
N LYS A 38 -17.73 -9.01 0.86
CA LYS A 38 -18.86 -9.69 1.54
C LYS A 38 -20.12 -8.84 1.64
N TYR A 39 -19.99 -7.53 1.81
CA TYR A 39 -21.10 -6.68 2.23
C TYR A 39 -21.39 -5.52 1.27
N GLN A 40 -20.44 -5.15 0.40
CA GLN A 40 -20.53 -3.96 -0.45
C GLN A 40 -19.81 -4.15 -1.80
N GLU A 41 -20.05 -5.27 -2.48
CA GLU A 41 -19.28 -5.70 -3.67
C GLU A 41 -19.28 -4.68 -4.81
N ASP A 42 -20.36 -3.92 -4.98
CA ASP A 42 -20.49 -2.88 -6.02
C ASP A 42 -19.76 -1.56 -5.68
N SER A 43 -19.08 -1.50 -4.53
CA SER A 43 -18.39 -0.29 -4.11
C SER A 43 -17.11 -0.06 -4.91
N LYS A 44 -17.03 1.11 -5.55
CA LYS A 44 -15.76 1.64 -6.06
C LYS A 44 -14.79 1.88 -4.89
N PHE A 45 -13.58 1.37 -5.03
CA PHE A 45 -12.51 1.50 -4.03
C PHE A 45 -11.31 2.21 -4.65
N VAL A 46 -10.83 3.26 -3.99
CA VAL A 46 -9.62 3.98 -4.37
C VAL A 46 -8.57 3.72 -3.31
N PHE A 47 -7.47 3.11 -3.75
CA PHE A 47 -6.33 2.77 -2.91
C PHE A 47 -5.23 3.83 -3.05
N SER A 48 -4.69 4.31 -1.93
CA SER A 48 -3.61 5.30 -1.92
C SER A 48 -2.24 4.62 -1.87
N SER A 49 -1.76 4.20 -3.04
CA SER A 49 -0.39 3.67 -3.24
C SER A 49 0.69 4.73 -3.02
N SER A 50 1.96 4.32 -3.04
CA SER A 50 3.13 5.18 -2.82
C SER A 50 4.21 4.94 -3.86
N GLY A 51 4.93 6.00 -4.28
CA GLY A 51 6.10 5.86 -5.16
C GLY A 51 7.25 5.01 -4.58
N LEU A 52 7.21 4.68 -3.28
CA LEU A 52 8.16 3.77 -2.65
C LEU A 52 8.06 2.32 -3.19
N VAL A 53 6.97 1.96 -3.88
CA VAL A 53 6.82 0.66 -4.56
C VAL A 53 7.92 0.40 -5.60
N TYR A 54 8.46 1.45 -6.19
CA TYR A 54 9.51 1.38 -7.21
C TYR A 54 10.92 1.20 -6.62
N GLY A 55 11.11 1.51 -5.34
CA GLY A 55 12.42 1.47 -4.68
C GLY A 55 13.49 2.27 -5.42
N LYS A 56 14.61 1.63 -5.75
CA LYS A 56 15.72 2.29 -6.47
C LYS A 56 15.35 2.49 -7.95
N THR A 57 15.00 3.73 -8.29
CA THR A 57 14.64 4.14 -9.65
C THR A 57 15.74 3.86 -10.66
N LYS A 58 15.36 3.26 -11.80
CA LYS A 58 16.27 2.97 -12.93
C LYS A 58 16.31 4.05 -14.01
N TYR A 59 15.24 4.82 -14.18
CA TYR A 59 15.12 5.87 -15.20
C TYR A 59 14.08 6.91 -14.80
N LEU A 60 14.13 8.08 -15.45
CA LEU A 60 13.19 9.18 -15.25
C LEU A 60 12.62 9.65 -16.61
N PRO A 61 11.37 10.13 -16.66
CA PRO A 61 10.38 10.12 -15.57
C PRO A 61 9.95 8.69 -15.19
N ILE A 62 9.44 8.51 -13.96
CA ILE A 62 8.88 7.23 -13.51
C ILE A 62 7.49 7.09 -14.11
N ASP A 63 7.21 5.95 -14.73
CA ASP A 63 5.90 5.57 -15.25
C ASP A 63 5.37 4.33 -14.50
N GLU A 64 4.12 3.95 -14.77
CA GLU A 64 3.46 2.79 -14.16
C GLU A 64 4.01 1.44 -14.62
N THR A 65 4.87 1.43 -15.65
CA THR A 65 5.56 0.22 -16.12
C THR A 65 6.93 0.03 -15.47
N HIS A 66 7.34 0.97 -14.60
CA HIS A 66 8.58 0.87 -13.86
C HIS A 66 8.61 -0.36 -12.96
N LEU A 67 9.77 -1.01 -12.88
CA LEU A 67 9.92 -2.22 -12.08
C LEU A 67 9.65 -1.94 -10.60
N LEU A 68 8.76 -2.75 -10.02
CA LEU A 68 8.48 -2.74 -8.60
C LEU A 68 9.64 -3.43 -7.88
N ASN A 69 10.35 -2.70 -7.03
CA ASN A 69 11.45 -3.23 -6.23
C ASN A 69 11.50 -2.57 -4.85
N PRO A 70 10.45 -2.77 -4.04
CA PRO A 70 10.32 -2.03 -2.81
C PRO A 70 11.27 -2.51 -1.72
N ILE A 71 11.63 -1.62 -0.80
CA ILE A 71 12.68 -1.86 0.22
C ILE A 71 12.19 -1.84 1.68
N ASN A 72 10.92 -1.47 1.93
CA ASN A 72 10.33 -1.38 3.28
C ASN A 72 8.82 -1.55 3.21
N CYS A 73 8.15 -2.05 4.24
CA CYS A 73 6.72 -2.42 4.21
C CYS A 73 5.71 -1.28 3.88
N ILE A 74 6.14 -0.02 3.72
CA ILE A 74 5.26 1.09 3.31
C ILE A 74 4.88 1.01 1.83
N PHE A 75 5.55 0.15 1.04
CA PHE A 75 5.04 -0.20 -0.27
C PHE A 75 3.67 -0.87 -0.11
N ILE A 76 2.64 -0.29 -0.70
CA ILE A 76 1.40 -1.02 -0.91
C ILE A 76 0.90 -0.62 -2.29
N PHE A 77 0.49 -1.65 -3.03
CA PHE A 77 0.21 -1.72 -4.46
C PHE A 77 -0.55 -0.52 -5.03
#